data_AF-A0AAF5CW17-F1
#
_entry.id   AF-A0AAF5CW17-F1
#
_cell.length_a   1.000
_cell.length_b   1.000
_cell.length_c   1.000
_cell.angle_alpha   90.00
_cell.angle_beta   90.00
_cell.angle_gamma   90.00
#
_symmetry.space_group_name_H-M   'P 1'
#
loop_
_entity.id
_entity.type
_entity.pdbx_description
1 polymer ?
#
loop_
_entity_poly.entity_id
_entity_poly.type
_entity_poly.pdbx_seq_one_letter_code
_entity_poly.pdbx_strand_id
1 'polypeptide(L)'
;MPLNYLTFPNEIIENNNTILYKPGQLTDNGIITEYMIGKKIASKYNFLITQNFSTEENVYATSGVDKRVVESLLSILAGMFPPSKNETLYNTLYKTLNWKPIAITTNEIYDQCGTGIIKSCPFLYNTLIKTPEFKKINLSFSENKKLFSQLTTINIDTLYDLDIVIDNLQTRYILNNSLKIPPWANTNSFKKKVIEIHNNIQSSFSKLFVNKIGGWHHQTIIKEIRNFITNQTANKINLYGVHDINLMLLSQLYGIPHLNDTLLPFSSYIIFEVHFINNSYYIKAEYGNGSNLSSIETPITFFNCTKYCLLSNFESLGPIVTTEEWNIKCKGPTKLDENYIGYFTISGFLFIGRIV
;
A
#
# COMPACT_ATOMS: atom_id res chain seq x y z
N MET A 1 -7.73 -9.40 3.13
CA MET A 1 -6.46 -9.67 3.82
C MET A 1 -6.70 -9.55 5.32
N PRO A 2 -6.47 -10.62 6.10
CA PRO A 2 -6.62 -10.55 7.55
C PRO A 2 -5.42 -9.86 8.18
N LEU A 3 -5.65 -8.86 9.01
CA LEU A 3 -4.56 -8.11 9.66
C LEU A 3 -4.41 -8.51 11.12
N ASN A 4 -5.51 -8.69 11.84
CA ASN A 4 -5.48 -9.07 13.25
C ASN A 4 -6.52 -10.16 13.57
N TYR A 5 -6.09 -11.20 14.29
CA TYR A 5 -6.96 -12.19 14.91
C TYR A 5 -6.94 -11.99 16.42
N LEU A 6 -7.76 -11.05 16.89
CA LEU A 6 -8.00 -10.80 18.28
C LEU A 6 -9.30 -11.50 18.68
N THR A 7 -9.25 -12.34 19.71
CA THR A 7 -10.42 -12.87 20.39
C THR A 7 -10.74 -11.94 21.55
N PHE A 8 -11.98 -11.47 21.65
CA PHE A 8 -12.38 -10.59 22.76
C PHE A 8 -12.60 -11.44 24.03
N PRO A 9 -12.18 -10.96 25.22
CA PRO A 9 -12.28 -11.74 26.46
C PRO A 9 -13.68 -12.25 26.82
N ASN A 10 -14.74 -11.59 26.34
CA ASN A 10 -16.13 -12.00 26.58
C ASN A 10 -16.67 -13.00 25.53
N GLU A 11 -15.85 -13.45 24.59
CA GLU A 11 -16.25 -14.43 23.58
C GLU A 11 -16.03 -15.87 24.04
N ILE A 12 -16.98 -16.75 23.71
CA ILE A 12 -16.80 -18.19 23.86
C ILE A 12 -15.85 -18.65 22.75
N ILE A 13 -14.68 -19.16 23.15
CA ILE A 13 -13.69 -19.74 22.24
C ILE A 13 -14.23 -21.09 21.74
N GLU A 14 -14.73 -21.12 20.50
CA GLU A 14 -15.07 -22.36 19.82
C GLU A 14 -13.85 -22.85 19.05
N ASN A 15 -13.40 -24.08 19.33
CA ASN A 15 -12.22 -24.70 18.70
C ASN A 15 -12.35 -24.95 17.18
N ASN A 16 -13.48 -24.61 16.56
CA ASN A 16 -13.81 -24.97 15.18
C ASN A 16 -13.46 -23.90 14.13
N ASN A 17 -12.70 -22.85 14.47
CA ASN A 17 -12.27 -21.87 13.48
C ASN A 17 -11.15 -22.45 12.60
N THR A 18 -11.47 -22.82 11.36
CA THR A 18 -10.49 -23.15 10.32
C THR A 18 -9.89 -21.87 9.75
N ILE A 19 -8.91 -21.32 10.46
CA ILE A 19 -8.14 -20.15 10.00
C ILE A 19 -7.20 -20.60 8.88
N LEU A 20 -7.55 -20.28 7.63
CA LEU A 20 -6.78 -20.65 6.44
C LEU A 20 -5.51 -19.83 6.23
N TYR A 21 -5.50 -18.58 6.72
CA TYR A 21 -4.44 -17.61 6.45
C TYR A 21 -3.90 -17.03 7.75
N LYS A 22 -2.60 -16.76 7.84
CA LYS A 22 -2.01 -16.05 8.99
C LYS A 22 -2.30 -14.54 8.93
N PRO A 23 -2.22 -13.82 10.07
CA PRO A 23 -2.26 -12.36 10.07
C PRO A 23 -1.22 -11.77 9.12
N GLY A 24 -1.64 -10.78 8.32
CA GLY A 24 -0.81 -10.10 7.33
C GLY A 24 -0.52 -10.92 6.07
N GLN A 25 -1.13 -12.09 5.87
CA GLN A 25 -0.92 -12.92 4.69
C GLN A 25 -1.85 -12.51 3.53
N LEU A 26 -1.31 -12.49 2.30
CA LEU A 26 -2.13 -12.36 1.09
C LEU A 26 -2.92 -13.65 0.87
N THR A 27 -4.22 -13.54 0.62
CA THR A 27 -5.09 -14.71 0.39
C THR A 27 -5.01 -15.16 -1.07
N ASP A 28 -5.48 -16.38 -1.37
CA ASP A 28 -5.48 -16.89 -2.76
C ASP A 28 -6.32 -15.98 -3.68
N ASN A 29 -7.46 -15.50 -3.21
CA ASN A 29 -8.26 -14.52 -3.95
C ASN A 29 -7.50 -13.21 -4.17
N GLY A 30 -6.67 -12.78 -3.20
CA GLY A 30 -5.77 -11.64 -3.36
C GLY A 30 -4.78 -11.87 -4.50
N ILE A 31 -4.06 -12.99 -4.49
CA ILE A 31 -3.10 -13.37 -5.55
C ILE A 31 -3.77 -13.36 -6.93
N ILE A 32 -4.95 -13.97 -7.05
CA ILE A 32 -5.72 -14.01 -8.31
C ILE A 32 -6.09 -12.59 -8.75
N THR A 33 -6.57 -11.76 -7.84
CA THR A 33 -6.99 -10.39 -8.14
C THR A 33 -5.81 -9.56 -8.66
N GLU A 34 -4.66 -9.62 -7.99
CA GLU A 34 -3.44 -8.92 -8.38
C GLU A 34 -2.92 -9.39 -9.75
N TYR A 35 -2.93 -10.70 -9.99
CA TYR A 35 -2.58 -11.26 -11.30
C TYR A 35 -3.49 -10.75 -12.42
N MET A 36 -4.81 -10.68 -12.17
CA MET A 36 -5.77 -10.18 -13.15
C MET A 36 -5.63 -8.67 -13.39
N ILE A 37 -5.30 -7.89 -12.36
CA ILE A 37 -4.95 -6.47 -12.51
C ILE A 37 -3.69 -6.33 -13.36
N GLY A 38 -2.68 -7.15 -13.14
CA GLY A 38 -1.49 -7.19 -13.99
C GLY A 38 -1.83 -7.38 -15.47
N LYS A 39 -2.68 -8.36 -15.79
CA LYS A 39 -3.18 -8.56 -17.17
C LYS A 39 -3.91 -7.35 -17.74
N LYS A 40 -4.76 -6.72 -16.93
CA LYS A 40 -5.51 -5.52 -17.32
C LYS A 40 -4.58 -4.37 -17.66
N ILE A 41 -3.61 -4.08 -16.79
CA ILE A 41 -2.62 -3.01 -16.98
C ILE A 41 -1.75 -3.30 -18.21
N ALA A 42 -1.28 -4.54 -18.40
CA ALA A 42 -0.51 -4.90 -19.59
C ALA A 42 -1.32 -4.74 -20.88
N SER A 43 -2.62 -5.05 -20.87
CA SER A 43 -3.48 -4.83 -22.04
C SER A 43 -3.58 -3.34 -22.39
N LYS A 44 -3.68 -2.47 -21.37
CA LYS A 44 -3.72 -1.01 -21.53
C LYS A 44 -2.42 -0.43 -22.08
N TYR A 45 -1.28 -0.92 -21.58
CA TYR A 45 0.06 -0.43 -21.97
C TYR A 45 0.76 -1.35 -22.97
N ASN A 46 0.01 -2.15 -23.73
CA ASN A 46 0.57 -3.10 -24.70
C ASN A 46 1.47 -2.40 -25.74
N PHE A 47 1.16 -1.14 -26.09
CA PHE A 47 1.98 -0.33 -26.99
C PHE A 47 3.39 -0.03 -26.44
N LEU A 48 3.57 0.06 -25.11
CA LEU A 48 4.89 0.21 -24.49
C LEU A 48 5.64 -1.13 -24.46
N ILE A 49 4.91 -2.21 -24.13
CA ILE A 49 5.49 -3.54 -23.86
C ILE A 49 5.87 -4.27 -25.15
N THR A 50 5.28 -3.91 -26.29
CA THR A 50 5.57 -4.57 -27.60
C THR A 50 6.68 -3.90 -28.40
N GLN A 51 7.20 -2.75 -27.96
CA GLN A 51 8.18 -1.96 -28.70
C GLN A 51 9.55 -1.98 -28.02
N ASN A 52 10.47 -2.81 -28.56
CA ASN A 52 11.84 -2.97 -28.08
C ASN A 52 11.90 -2.93 -26.54
N PHE A 53 11.25 -3.90 -25.93
CA PHE A 53 11.00 -3.95 -24.50
C PHE A 53 11.59 -5.22 -23.91
N SER A 54 12.40 -5.08 -22.88
CA SER A 54 12.83 -6.17 -22.03
C SER A 54 12.44 -5.87 -20.59
N THR A 55 12.03 -6.90 -19.85
CA THR A 55 11.72 -6.74 -18.42
C THR A 55 12.96 -6.42 -17.59
N GLU A 56 14.15 -6.76 -18.10
CA GLU A 56 15.43 -6.49 -17.43
C GLU A 56 15.82 -5.00 -17.53
N GLU A 57 15.66 -4.38 -18.70
CA GLU A 57 16.09 -2.99 -18.92
C GLU A 57 14.98 -1.97 -18.67
N ASN A 58 13.71 -2.35 -18.87
CA ASN A 58 12.62 -1.38 -18.93
C ASN A 58 11.63 -1.44 -17.77
N VAL A 59 11.79 -2.39 -16.84
CA VAL A 59 10.91 -2.52 -15.66
C VAL A 59 11.73 -2.28 -14.39
N TYR A 60 11.29 -1.30 -13.61
CA TYR A 60 11.70 -1.16 -12.22
C TYR A 60 10.55 -1.53 -11.31
N ALA A 61 10.78 -2.48 -10.40
CA ALA A 61 9.79 -2.92 -9.43
C ALA A 61 10.36 -2.82 -8.02
N THR A 62 9.63 -2.15 -7.14
CA THR A 62 10.01 -2.01 -5.73
C THR A 62 8.78 -2.10 -4.84
N SER A 63 8.96 -2.54 -3.60
CA SER A 63 7.86 -2.66 -2.64
C SER A 63 8.32 -2.37 -1.22
N GLY A 64 7.38 -2.33 -0.29
CA GLY A 64 7.68 -2.53 1.12
C GLY A 64 8.36 -3.86 1.42
N VAL A 65 8.69 -4.09 2.68
CA VAL A 65 9.20 -5.37 3.19
C VAL A 65 8.08 -6.29 3.68
N ASP A 66 6.86 -5.77 3.87
CA ASP A 66 5.68 -6.57 4.20
C ASP A 66 5.39 -7.63 3.14
N LYS A 67 5.36 -8.90 3.55
CA LYS A 67 5.22 -10.07 2.66
C LYS A 67 4.05 -9.96 1.69
N ARG A 68 2.89 -9.51 2.16
CA ARG A 68 1.68 -9.36 1.31
C ARG A 68 1.88 -8.37 0.17
N VAL A 69 2.67 -7.32 0.38
CA VAL A 69 2.90 -6.28 -0.63
C VAL A 69 3.88 -6.81 -1.67
N VAL A 70 4.93 -7.52 -1.22
CA VAL A 70 5.87 -8.25 -2.08
C VAL A 70 5.13 -9.28 -2.94
N GLU A 71 4.29 -10.12 -2.32
CA GLU A 71 3.50 -11.16 -3.00
C GLU A 71 2.49 -10.55 -3.99
N SER A 72 1.83 -9.44 -3.64
CA SER A 72 0.95 -8.70 -4.53
C SER A 72 1.70 -8.19 -5.76
N LEU A 73 2.84 -7.52 -5.57
CA LEU A 73 3.63 -6.98 -6.67
C LEU A 73 4.16 -8.08 -7.60
N LEU A 74 4.63 -9.20 -7.05
CA LEU A 74 5.04 -10.36 -7.84
C LEU A 74 3.88 -10.94 -8.65
N SER A 75 2.68 -10.96 -8.09
CA SER A 75 1.46 -11.42 -8.77
C SER A 75 1.06 -10.48 -9.92
N ILE A 76 1.13 -9.16 -9.71
CA ILE A 76 0.95 -8.15 -10.78
C ILE A 76 1.98 -8.38 -11.90
N LEU A 77 3.27 -8.52 -11.55
CA LEU A 77 4.35 -8.75 -12.52
C LEU A 77 4.13 -10.02 -13.35
N ALA A 78 3.69 -11.11 -12.69
CA ALA A 78 3.33 -12.36 -13.36
C ALA A 78 2.17 -12.19 -14.35
N GLY A 79 1.19 -11.35 -14.02
CA GLY A 79 0.07 -11.02 -14.90
C GLY A 79 0.46 -10.08 -16.05
N MET A 80 1.36 -9.13 -15.79
CA MET A 80 1.78 -8.14 -16.77
C MET A 80 2.74 -8.69 -17.81
N PHE A 81 3.67 -9.55 -17.39
CA PHE A 81 4.83 -9.94 -18.19
C PHE A 81 5.00 -11.46 -18.25
N PRO A 82 4.02 -12.21 -18.79
CA PRO A 82 4.23 -13.61 -19.09
C PRO A 82 5.43 -13.79 -20.06
N PRO A 83 6.10 -14.95 -20.05
CA PRO A 83 7.15 -15.24 -21.03
C PRO A 83 6.66 -15.02 -22.45
N SER A 84 7.41 -14.27 -23.24
CA SER A 84 7.17 -14.06 -24.66
C SER A 84 7.57 -15.30 -25.46
N LYS A 85 6.96 -15.50 -26.64
CA LYS A 85 7.26 -16.65 -27.52
C LYS A 85 8.73 -16.73 -27.95
N ASN A 86 9.44 -15.62 -27.90
CA ASN A 86 10.85 -15.53 -28.28
C ASN A 86 11.79 -15.86 -27.12
N GLU A 87 11.31 -15.93 -25.89
CA GLU A 87 12.11 -16.31 -24.73
C GLU A 87 12.25 -17.83 -24.64
N THR A 88 13.48 -18.31 -24.39
CA THR A 88 13.76 -19.73 -24.17
C THR A 88 12.85 -20.33 -23.09
N LEU A 89 12.54 -19.57 -22.04
CA LEU A 89 11.69 -20.02 -20.95
C LEU A 89 10.27 -20.38 -21.42
N TYR A 90 9.69 -19.58 -22.33
CA TYR A 90 8.42 -19.91 -22.94
C TYR A 90 8.54 -21.24 -23.68
N ASN A 91 9.51 -21.37 -24.58
CA ASN A 91 9.63 -22.58 -25.40
C ASN A 91 9.90 -23.86 -24.58
N THR A 92 10.56 -23.74 -23.43
CA THR A 92 10.87 -24.88 -22.55
C THR A 92 9.74 -25.21 -21.56
N LEU A 93 9.05 -24.21 -21.01
CA LEU A 93 8.11 -24.40 -19.89
C LEU A 93 6.68 -23.92 -20.15
N TYR A 94 6.31 -23.42 -21.34
CA TYR A 94 4.99 -22.79 -21.54
C TYR A 94 3.78 -23.67 -21.17
N LYS A 95 3.91 -25.01 -21.23
CA LYS A 95 2.84 -25.93 -20.84
C LYS A 95 2.70 -26.12 -19.33
N THR A 96 3.76 -25.87 -18.56
CA THR A 96 3.83 -26.16 -17.12
C THR A 96 3.98 -24.91 -16.28
N LEU A 97 4.57 -23.84 -16.81
CA LEU A 97 4.85 -22.59 -16.12
C LEU A 97 4.85 -21.42 -17.12
N ASN A 98 3.72 -20.69 -17.18
CA ASN A 98 3.62 -19.45 -17.95
C ASN A 98 4.04 -18.23 -17.10
N TRP A 99 5.25 -18.28 -16.56
CA TRP A 99 5.81 -17.26 -15.68
C TRP A 99 7.33 -17.16 -15.88
N LYS A 100 7.87 -15.95 -15.72
CA LYS A 100 9.32 -15.70 -15.64
C LYS A 100 9.65 -14.90 -14.38
N PRO A 101 10.84 -15.09 -13.79
CA PRO A 101 11.29 -14.26 -12.69
C PRO A 101 11.52 -12.83 -13.17
N ILE A 102 11.01 -11.87 -12.40
CA ILE A 102 11.31 -10.44 -12.55
C ILE A 102 11.80 -9.97 -11.18
N ALA A 103 12.99 -9.38 -11.18
CA ALA A 103 13.60 -8.90 -9.94
C ALA A 103 12.76 -7.75 -9.36
N ILE A 104 12.58 -7.78 -8.05
CA ILE A 104 12.03 -6.66 -7.28
C ILE A 104 13.04 -6.25 -6.22
N THR A 105 13.01 -4.98 -5.86
CA THR A 105 13.70 -4.48 -4.67
C THR A 105 12.71 -4.26 -3.53
N THR A 106 13.20 -4.16 -2.30
CA THR A 106 12.38 -3.81 -1.14
C THR A 106 12.95 -2.59 -0.43
N ASN A 107 12.07 -1.76 0.11
CA ASN A 107 12.40 -0.59 0.92
C ASN A 107 11.32 -0.40 1.99
N GLU A 108 11.71 -0.52 3.25
CA GLU A 108 10.81 -0.43 4.41
C GLU A 108 10.05 0.90 4.51
N ILE A 109 10.51 1.98 3.87
CA ILE A 109 9.80 3.27 3.89
C ILE A 109 8.39 3.15 3.32
N TYR A 110 8.16 2.28 2.34
CA TYR A 110 6.81 2.05 1.79
C TYR A 110 5.83 1.48 2.81
N ASP A 111 6.32 0.82 3.88
CA ASP A 111 5.49 0.30 4.98
C ASP A 111 5.33 1.29 6.15
N GLN A 112 6.00 2.44 6.09
CA GLN A 112 6.00 3.43 7.17
C GLN A 112 4.83 4.42 7.05
N CYS A 113 3.61 3.89 6.98
CA CYS A 113 2.38 4.66 6.84
C CYS A 113 1.28 4.19 7.82
N GLY A 114 0.20 4.97 7.93
CA GLY A 114 -0.97 4.66 8.76
C GLY A 114 -0.64 4.47 10.24
N THR A 115 -1.38 3.59 10.91
CA THR A 115 -1.08 3.18 12.29
C THR A 115 0.20 2.34 12.40
N GLY A 116 0.74 1.84 11.28
CA GLY A 116 2.04 1.17 11.22
C GLY A 116 3.21 2.04 11.69
N ILE A 117 3.12 3.37 11.50
CA ILE A 117 4.11 4.37 11.98
C ILE A 117 4.40 4.26 13.47
N ILE A 118 3.45 3.79 14.28
CA ILE A 118 3.61 3.64 15.73
C ILE A 118 4.79 2.72 16.05
N LYS A 119 4.94 1.64 15.27
CA LYS A 119 6.03 0.67 15.43
C LYS A 119 7.25 1.04 14.59
N SER A 120 7.04 1.42 13.33
CA SER A 120 8.14 1.61 12.36
C SER A 120 8.84 2.97 12.49
N CYS A 121 8.16 3.98 13.03
CA CYS A 121 8.66 5.34 13.21
C CYS A 121 8.42 5.87 14.64
N PRO A 122 9.02 5.25 15.66
CA PRO A 122 8.73 5.56 17.06
C PRO A 122 9.08 7.01 17.44
N PHE A 123 10.10 7.62 16.83
CA PHE A 123 10.46 9.01 17.10
C PHE A 123 9.40 9.98 16.60
N LEU A 124 8.91 9.76 15.37
CA LEU A 124 7.80 10.53 14.81
C LEU A 124 6.57 10.40 15.71
N TYR A 125 6.18 9.16 16.03
CA TYR A 125 5.00 8.91 16.86
C TYR A 125 5.08 9.60 18.22
N ASN A 126 6.20 9.44 18.93
CA ASN A 126 6.43 10.07 20.24
C ASN A 126 6.39 11.61 20.19
N THR A 127 6.69 12.19 19.03
CA THR A 127 6.55 13.63 18.80
C THR A 127 5.09 13.99 18.53
N LEU A 128 4.40 13.24 17.66
CA LEU A 128 3.01 13.48 17.28
C LEU A 128 2.06 13.42 18.49
N ILE A 129 2.20 12.43 19.38
CA ILE A 129 1.28 12.26 20.51
C ILE A 129 1.26 13.44 21.49
N LYS A 130 2.31 14.28 21.48
CA LYS A 130 2.43 15.46 22.34
C LYS A 130 1.72 16.68 21.76
N THR A 131 1.43 16.67 20.45
CA THR A 131 0.83 17.81 19.73
C THR A 131 -0.63 18.05 20.14
N PRO A 132 -1.11 19.31 20.15
CA PRO A 132 -2.52 19.63 20.35
C PRO A 132 -3.44 18.94 19.33
N GLU A 133 -2.99 18.81 18.09
CA GLU A 133 -3.74 18.21 16.99
C GLU A 133 -3.99 16.72 17.23
N PHE A 134 -2.96 15.96 17.62
CA PHE A 134 -3.13 14.56 17.98
C PHE A 134 -4.05 14.41 19.20
N LYS A 135 -3.88 15.23 20.24
CA LYS A 135 -4.76 15.19 21.42
C LYS A 135 -6.21 15.43 21.05
N LYS A 136 -6.48 16.40 20.16
CA LYS A 136 -7.83 16.67 19.64
C LYS A 136 -8.40 15.47 18.89
N ILE A 137 -7.61 14.84 18.02
CA ILE A 137 -8.01 13.61 17.30
C ILE A 137 -8.29 12.48 18.30
N ASN A 138 -7.37 12.18 19.22
CA ASN A 138 -7.56 11.11 20.20
C ASN A 138 -8.81 11.34 21.08
N LEU A 139 -9.11 12.59 21.41
CA LEU A 139 -10.31 12.96 22.17
C LEU A 139 -11.60 12.78 21.34
N SER A 140 -11.59 13.01 20.03
CA SER A 140 -12.79 12.85 19.20
C SER A 140 -13.27 11.40 19.11
N PHE A 141 -12.41 10.43 19.42
CA PHE A 141 -12.77 9.00 19.47
C PHE A 141 -13.12 8.51 20.89
N SER A 142 -13.27 9.39 21.89
CA SER A 142 -13.50 8.95 23.28
C SER A 142 -14.77 8.11 23.45
N GLU A 143 -15.86 8.49 22.80
CA GLU A 143 -17.11 7.71 22.83
C GLU A 143 -16.95 6.36 22.12
N ASN A 144 -16.18 6.30 21.02
CA ASN A 144 -15.87 5.04 20.36
C ASN A 144 -15.04 4.13 21.28
N LYS A 145 -13.99 4.66 21.90
CA LYS A 145 -13.16 3.92 22.85
C LYS A 145 -14.00 3.34 23.98
N LYS A 146 -14.84 4.16 24.62
CA LYS A 146 -15.76 3.72 25.68
C LYS A 146 -16.71 2.62 25.21
N LEU A 147 -17.35 2.81 24.06
CA LEU A 147 -18.28 1.84 23.49
C LEU A 147 -17.61 0.49 23.22
N PHE A 148 -16.46 0.49 22.54
CA PHE A 148 -15.78 -0.76 22.19
C PHE A 148 -15.13 -1.42 23.41
N SER A 149 -14.68 -0.66 24.41
CA SER A 149 -14.25 -1.24 25.70
C SER A 149 -15.39 -2.01 26.37
N GLN A 150 -16.61 -1.46 26.38
CA GLN A 150 -17.77 -2.12 26.96
C GLN A 150 -18.19 -3.37 26.17
N LEU A 151 -18.22 -3.28 24.83
CA LEU A 151 -18.65 -4.38 23.97
C LEU A 151 -17.67 -5.55 23.94
N THR A 152 -16.37 -5.28 24.08
CA THR A 152 -15.31 -6.29 23.94
C THR A 152 -14.67 -6.68 25.27
N THR A 153 -14.91 -5.95 26.37
CA THR A 153 -14.20 -6.09 27.67
C THR A 153 -12.69 -5.87 27.60
N ILE A 154 -12.19 -5.28 26.51
CA ILE A 154 -10.80 -4.84 26.36
C ILE A 154 -10.66 -3.43 26.94
N ASN A 155 -9.53 -3.14 27.58
CA ASN A 155 -9.19 -1.77 27.97
C ASN A 155 -8.67 -0.98 26.75
N ILE A 156 -9.48 -0.09 26.18
CA ILE A 156 -9.16 0.72 25.00
C ILE A 156 -8.89 2.17 25.43
N ASP A 157 -7.62 2.52 25.62
CA ASP A 157 -7.21 3.85 26.08
C ASP A 157 -6.72 4.75 24.93
N THR A 158 -6.01 4.16 23.97
CA THR A 158 -5.38 4.86 22.87
C THR A 158 -6.15 4.70 21.57
N LEU A 159 -5.88 5.60 20.61
CA LEU A 159 -6.37 5.47 19.24
C LEU A 159 -5.92 4.16 18.58
N TYR A 160 -4.72 3.68 18.93
CA TYR A 160 -4.16 2.44 18.40
C TYR A 160 -4.88 1.19 18.93
N ASP A 161 -5.24 1.18 20.23
CA ASP A 161 -6.02 0.09 20.80
C ASP A 161 -7.38 -0.03 20.10
N LEU A 162 -7.99 1.13 19.81
CA LEU A 162 -9.25 1.18 19.08
C LEU A 162 -9.08 0.66 17.65
N ASP A 163 -8.03 1.10 16.95
CA ASP A 163 -7.71 0.67 15.58
C ASP A 163 -7.57 -0.86 15.49
N ILE A 164 -6.85 -1.50 16.41
CA ILE A 164 -6.71 -2.97 16.44
C ILE A 164 -8.07 -3.67 16.55
N VAL A 165 -8.95 -3.19 17.44
CA VAL A 165 -10.28 -3.80 17.64
C VAL A 165 -11.14 -3.62 16.39
N ILE A 166 -11.12 -2.42 15.81
CA ILE A 166 -11.87 -2.07 14.59
C ILE A 166 -11.38 -2.90 13.40
N ASP A 167 -10.07 -2.98 13.20
CA ASP A 167 -9.44 -3.76 12.14
C ASP A 167 -9.69 -5.26 12.30
N ASN A 168 -9.69 -5.78 13.53
CA ASN A 168 -10.09 -7.16 13.80
C ASN A 168 -11.54 -7.44 13.36
N LEU A 169 -12.49 -6.55 13.69
CA LEU A 169 -13.87 -6.71 13.25
C LEU A 169 -14.00 -6.66 11.73
N GLN A 170 -13.28 -5.76 11.06
CA GLN A 170 -13.25 -5.73 9.59
C GLN A 170 -12.67 -7.01 9.00
N THR A 171 -11.58 -7.52 9.57
CA THR A 171 -11.00 -8.81 9.20
C THR A 171 -12.04 -9.93 9.29
N ARG A 172 -12.82 -9.99 10.39
CA ARG A 172 -13.91 -10.96 10.55
C ARG A 172 -15.01 -10.80 9.49
N TYR A 173 -15.38 -9.56 9.14
CA TYR A 173 -16.38 -9.30 8.08
C TYR A 173 -15.90 -9.72 6.69
N ILE A 174 -14.60 -9.62 6.41
CA ILE A 174 -14.00 -10.01 5.14
C ILE A 174 -13.88 -11.52 5.04
N LEU A 175 -13.38 -12.17 6.09
CA LEU A 175 -13.23 -13.63 6.17
C LEU A 175 -14.53 -14.35 6.53
N ASN A 176 -15.68 -13.78 6.15
CA ASN A 176 -17.01 -14.25 6.49
C ASN A 176 -17.08 -15.80 6.53
N ASN A 177 -17.58 -16.35 7.64
CA ASN A 177 -17.64 -17.78 7.99
C ASN A 177 -16.35 -18.48 8.49
N SER A 178 -15.15 -17.93 8.29
CA SER A 178 -13.90 -18.51 8.84
C SER A 178 -13.56 -18.00 10.25
N LEU A 179 -14.09 -16.84 10.61
CA LEU A 179 -14.00 -16.27 11.94
C LEU A 179 -15.37 -15.79 12.39
N LYS A 180 -15.79 -16.23 13.57
CA LYS A 180 -17.08 -15.85 14.14
C LYS A 180 -17.15 -14.34 14.37
N ILE A 181 -18.23 -13.73 13.90
CA ILE A 181 -18.56 -12.33 14.18
C ILE A 181 -19.39 -12.30 15.48
N PRO A 182 -19.07 -11.45 16.46
CA PRO A 182 -19.88 -11.33 17.67
C PRO A 182 -21.33 -10.96 17.31
N PRO A 183 -22.36 -11.48 18.02
CA PRO A 183 -23.76 -11.20 17.69
C PRO A 183 -24.10 -9.69 17.64
N TRP A 184 -23.54 -8.89 18.54
CA TRP A 184 -23.73 -7.43 18.57
C TRP A 184 -23.12 -6.71 17.36
N ALA A 185 -22.10 -7.30 16.75
CA ALA A 185 -21.41 -6.76 15.56
C ALA A 185 -22.05 -7.25 14.25
N ASN A 186 -22.88 -8.29 14.30
CA ASN A 186 -23.41 -8.96 13.10
C ASN A 186 -24.68 -8.28 12.54
N THR A 187 -24.62 -6.97 12.34
CA THR A 187 -25.68 -6.20 11.67
C THR A 187 -25.09 -5.28 10.61
N ASN A 188 -25.86 -5.00 9.54
CA ASN A 188 -25.41 -4.11 8.47
C ASN A 188 -25.09 -2.69 8.96
N SER A 189 -25.86 -2.16 9.92
CA SER A 189 -25.61 -0.86 10.51
C SER A 189 -24.31 -0.84 11.30
N PHE A 190 -24.04 -1.88 12.09
CA PHE A 190 -22.82 -1.97 12.88
C PHE A 190 -21.58 -2.19 11.98
N LYS A 191 -21.70 -3.02 10.93
CA LYS A 191 -20.65 -3.18 9.92
C LYS A 191 -20.27 -1.85 9.26
N LYS A 192 -21.27 -1.06 8.85
CA LYS A 192 -21.04 0.30 8.30
C LYS A 192 -20.34 1.21 9.32
N LYS A 193 -20.79 1.20 10.57
CA LYS A 193 -20.17 1.99 11.65
C LYS A 193 -18.69 1.63 11.87
N VAL A 194 -18.35 0.34 11.86
CA VAL A 194 -16.95 -0.11 11.96
C VAL A 194 -16.11 0.38 10.78
N ILE A 195 -16.66 0.34 9.56
CA ILE A 195 -15.97 0.86 8.36
C ILE A 195 -15.73 2.36 8.46
N GLU A 196 -16.76 3.12 8.85
CA GLU A 196 -16.66 4.57 9.02
C GLU A 196 -15.64 4.95 10.10
N ILE A 197 -15.64 4.26 11.25
CA ILE A 197 -14.65 4.50 12.31
C ILE A 197 -13.24 4.24 11.81
N HIS A 198 -13.01 3.14 11.07
CA HIS A 198 -11.67 2.83 10.56
C HIS A 198 -11.17 3.92 9.60
N ASN A 199 -12.02 4.31 8.63
CA ASN A 199 -11.71 5.39 7.70
C ASN A 199 -11.40 6.69 8.46
N ASN A 200 -12.18 7.04 9.48
CA ASN A 200 -11.98 8.24 10.27
C ASN A 200 -10.67 8.20 11.09
N ILE A 201 -10.32 7.04 11.68
CA ILE A 201 -9.05 6.85 12.41
C ILE A 201 -7.89 7.10 11.45
N GLN A 202 -7.87 6.36 10.33
CA GLN A 202 -6.75 6.37 9.40
C GLN A 202 -6.62 7.72 8.67
N SER A 203 -7.73 8.33 8.24
CA SER A 203 -7.72 9.64 7.58
C SER A 203 -7.34 10.78 8.53
N SER A 204 -7.82 10.77 9.77
CA SER A 204 -7.48 11.80 10.75
C SER A 204 -6.03 11.69 11.19
N PHE A 205 -5.55 10.47 11.42
CA PHE A 205 -4.17 10.23 11.85
C PHE A 205 -3.16 10.55 10.74
N SER A 206 -3.43 10.12 9.50
CA SER A 206 -2.55 10.39 8.34
C SER A 206 -2.36 11.88 8.05
N LYS A 207 -3.39 12.71 8.26
CA LYS A 207 -3.28 14.18 8.11
C LYS A 207 -2.19 14.81 8.98
N LEU A 208 -1.79 14.19 10.10
CA LEU A 208 -0.71 14.69 10.96
C LEU A 208 0.68 14.56 10.35
N PHE A 209 0.84 13.71 9.34
CA PHE A 209 2.14 13.39 8.75
C PHE A 209 2.12 13.29 7.21
N VAL A 210 1.02 13.66 6.55
CA VAL A 210 0.89 13.64 5.09
C VAL A 210 2.00 14.41 4.39
N ASN A 211 2.34 15.61 4.87
CA ASN A 211 3.43 16.41 4.32
C ASN A 211 4.82 15.80 4.54
N LYS A 212 4.95 14.73 5.32
CA LYS A 212 6.21 14.01 5.53
C LYS A 212 6.26 12.80 4.59
N ILE A 213 5.66 11.68 4.96
CA ILE A 213 5.73 10.44 4.16
C ILE A 213 4.99 10.56 2.82
N GLY A 214 3.88 11.29 2.76
CA GLY A 214 3.22 11.59 1.48
C GLY A 214 4.10 12.47 0.58
N GLY A 215 4.80 13.44 1.16
CA GLY A 215 5.84 14.22 0.49
C GLY A 215 6.99 13.35 -0.05
N TRP A 216 7.44 12.35 0.72
CA TRP A 216 8.48 11.42 0.28
C TRP A 216 8.02 10.55 -0.91
N HIS A 217 6.77 10.05 -0.89
CA HIS A 217 6.20 9.35 -2.04
C HIS A 217 6.10 10.25 -3.27
N HIS A 218 5.62 11.50 -3.09
CA HIS A 218 5.54 12.45 -4.19
C HIS A 218 6.91 12.76 -4.79
N GLN A 219 7.91 13.01 -3.95
CA GLN A 219 9.28 13.25 -4.38
C GLN A 219 9.89 12.05 -5.10
N THR A 220 9.53 10.82 -4.69
CA THR A 220 9.95 9.59 -5.36
C THR A 220 9.36 9.50 -6.77
N ILE A 221 8.07 9.81 -6.93
CA ILE A 221 7.41 9.86 -8.25
C ILE A 221 8.08 10.91 -9.15
N ILE A 222 8.31 12.14 -8.64
CA ILE A 222 8.99 13.21 -9.40
C ILE A 222 10.40 12.77 -9.80
N LYS A 223 11.16 12.17 -8.89
CA LYS A 223 12.53 11.71 -9.16
C LYS A 223 12.54 10.76 -10.34
N GLU A 224 11.65 9.77 -10.36
CA GLU A 224 11.63 8.80 -11.46
C GLU A 224 11.14 9.38 -12.78
N ILE A 225 10.19 10.32 -12.74
CA ILE A 225 9.80 11.10 -13.93
C ILE A 225 11.00 11.87 -14.46
N ARG A 226 11.76 12.53 -13.58
CA ARG A 226 12.97 13.28 -13.96
C ARG A 226 14.05 12.38 -14.53
N ASN A 227 14.29 11.22 -13.91
CA ASN A 227 15.24 10.24 -14.43
C ASN A 227 14.86 9.82 -15.86
N PHE A 228 13.57 9.58 -16.11
CA PHE A 228 13.06 9.22 -17.42
C PHE A 228 13.26 10.34 -18.45
N ILE A 229 12.79 11.56 -18.18
CA ILE A 229 12.85 12.66 -19.17
C ILE A 229 14.28 13.18 -19.42
N THR A 230 15.22 12.91 -18.51
CA THR A 230 16.63 13.26 -18.64
C THR A 230 17.50 12.10 -19.14
N ASN A 231 16.89 10.97 -19.54
CA ASN A 231 17.58 9.76 -20.00
C ASN A 231 18.59 9.18 -18.99
N GLN A 232 18.34 9.35 -17.70
CA GLN A 232 19.13 8.74 -16.62
C GLN A 232 18.67 7.30 -16.30
N THR A 233 17.56 6.86 -16.88
CA THR A 233 17.08 5.49 -16.78
C THR A 233 16.50 5.00 -18.12
N ALA A 234 16.62 3.70 -18.38
CA ALA A 234 15.95 3.03 -19.49
C ALA A 234 14.55 2.49 -19.09
N ASN A 235 14.15 2.66 -17.82
CA ASN A 235 12.86 2.20 -17.33
C ASN A 235 11.72 2.89 -18.09
N LYS A 236 10.80 2.08 -18.62
CA LYS A 236 9.55 2.55 -19.23
C LYS A 236 8.36 2.37 -18.28
N ILE A 237 8.46 1.42 -17.35
CA ILE A 237 7.42 1.09 -16.38
C ILE A 237 8.06 0.95 -14.99
N ASN A 238 7.58 1.76 -14.05
CA ASN A 238 7.92 1.64 -12.64
C ASN A 238 6.70 1.15 -11.86
N LEU A 239 6.86 0.11 -11.06
CA LEU A 239 5.80 -0.49 -10.24
C LEU A 239 6.18 -0.43 -8.76
N TYR A 240 5.24 0.06 -7.95
CA TYR A 240 5.43 0.26 -6.52
C TYR A 240 4.39 -0.55 -5.75
N GLY A 241 4.83 -1.60 -5.07
CA GLY A 241 4.01 -2.31 -4.11
C GLY A 241 3.87 -1.47 -2.84
N VAL A 242 2.64 -1.06 -2.50
CA VAL A 242 2.33 -0.22 -1.34
C VAL A 242 1.02 -0.65 -0.66
N HIS A 243 0.65 0.03 0.43
CA HIS A 243 -0.63 -0.14 1.12
C HIS A 243 -1.66 0.91 0.65
N ASP A 244 -2.92 0.67 0.98
CA ASP A 244 -4.03 1.62 0.81
C ASP A 244 -3.73 3.01 1.40
N ILE A 245 -3.10 3.07 2.57
CA ILE A 245 -2.74 4.35 3.20
C ILE A 245 -1.74 5.15 2.36
N ASN A 246 -0.82 4.51 1.63
CA ASN A 246 0.10 5.25 0.76
C ASN A 246 -0.67 5.98 -0.35
N LEU A 247 -1.68 5.33 -0.93
CA LEU A 247 -2.56 5.95 -1.92
C LEU A 247 -3.44 7.04 -1.30
N MET A 248 -3.92 6.86 -0.08
CA MET A 248 -4.66 7.89 0.65
C MET A 248 -3.78 9.11 0.97
N LEU A 249 -2.51 8.92 1.37
CA LEU A 249 -1.56 10.00 1.62
C LEU A 249 -1.31 10.84 0.36
N LEU A 250 -1.08 10.18 -0.79
CA LEU A 250 -0.96 10.87 -2.07
C LEU A 250 -2.27 11.60 -2.43
N SER A 251 -3.42 10.96 -2.19
CA SER A 251 -4.73 11.57 -2.47
C SER A 251 -5.03 12.78 -1.59
N GLN A 252 -4.64 12.75 -0.32
CA GLN A 252 -4.71 13.90 0.59
C GLN A 252 -3.82 15.05 0.11
N LEU A 253 -2.59 14.74 -0.30
CA LEU A 253 -1.64 15.72 -0.80
C LEU A 253 -2.13 16.38 -2.10
N TYR A 254 -2.66 15.58 -3.02
CA TYR A 254 -3.16 16.04 -4.32
C TYR A 254 -4.58 16.60 -4.28
N GLY A 255 -5.27 16.51 -3.14
CA GLY A 255 -6.65 16.97 -2.98
C GLY A 255 -7.67 16.15 -3.77
N ILE A 256 -7.44 14.86 -3.97
CA ILE A 256 -8.34 13.97 -4.74
C ILE A 256 -9.57 13.63 -3.87
N PRO A 257 -10.78 14.06 -4.25
CA PRO A 257 -11.99 13.77 -3.48
C PRO A 257 -12.25 12.26 -3.37
N HIS A 258 -12.89 11.83 -2.28
CA HIS A 258 -13.28 10.44 -1.99
C HIS A 258 -12.15 9.42 -1.78
N LEU A 259 -10.90 9.77 -2.10
CA LEU A 259 -9.71 8.95 -1.82
C LEU A 259 -8.86 9.52 -0.68
N ASN A 260 -9.19 10.72 -0.20
CA ASN A 260 -8.42 11.44 0.82
C ASN A 260 -8.90 11.18 2.27
N ASP A 261 -10.04 10.54 2.45
CA ASP A 261 -10.65 10.27 3.76
C ASP A 261 -11.12 8.83 3.96
N THR A 262 -10.99 7.99 2.94
CA THR A 262 -11.52 6.63 2.89
C THR A 262 -10.42 5.65 2.51
N LEU A 263 -10.31 4.54 3.24
CA LEU A 263 -9.39 3.46 2.89
C LEU A 263 -9.78 2.87 1.53
N LEU A 264 -8.77 2.70 0.68
CA LEU A 264 -9.01 2.24 -0.67
C LEU A 264 -9.27 0.72 -0.67
N PRO A 265 -10.20 0.23 -1.51
CA PRO A 265 -10.44 -1.21 -1.64
C PRO A 265 -9.15 -1.98 -2.01
N PHE A 266 -9.09 -3.27 -1.65
CA PHE A 266 -7.97 -4.13 -2.01
C PHE A 266 -7.60 -4.04 -3.49
N SER A 267 -6.29 -4.09 -3.75
CA SER A 267 -5.71 -4.02 -5.09
C SER A 267 -6.07 -2.76 -5.88
N SER A 268 -6.47 -1.68 -5.20
CA SER A 268 -6.57 -0.36 -5.79
C SER A 268 -5.20 0.15 -6.23
N TYR A 269 -5.16 0.96 -7.29
CA TYR A 269 -3.91 1.53 -7.81
C TYR A 269 -4.11 2.94 -8.37
N ILE A 270 -3.03 3.71 -8.42
CA ILE A 270 -2.97 4.98 -9.15
C ILE A 270 -1.89 4.84 -10.22
N ILE A 271 -2.21 5.21 -11.45
CA ILE A 271 -1.26 5.25 -12.56
C ILE A 271 -0.90 6.70 -12.83
N PHE A 272 0.39 6.98 -13.02
CA PHE A 272 0.91 8.26 -13.51
C PHE A 272 1.55 8.03 -14.88
N GLU A 273 1.06 8.72 -15.89
CA GLU A 273 1.57 8.68 -17.26
C GLU A 273 2.33 9.97 -17.58
N VAL A 274 3.53 9.83 -18.14
CA VAL A 274 4.33 10.95 -18.65
C VAL A 274 4.04 11.13 -20.14
N HIS A 275 3.60 12.32 -20.52
CA HIS A 275 3.27 12.69 -21.90
C HIS A 275 4.15 13.85 -22.36
N PHE A 276 4.66 13.80 -23.59
CA PHE A 276 5.36 14.92 -24.21
C PHE A 276 4.48 15.55 -25.28
N ILE A 277 4.01 16.78 -25.03
CA ILE A 277 3.02 17.48 -25.86
C ILE A 277 3.55 18.90 -26.12
N ASN A 278 3.62 19.33 -27.38
CA ASN A 278 4.04 20.69 -27.77
C ASN A 278 5.32 21.16 -27.02
N ASN A 279 6.36 20.33 -27.04
CA ASN A 279 7.66 20.60 -26.41
C ASN A 279 7.63 20.74 -24.88
N SER A 280 6.61 20.21 -24.20
CA SER A 280 6.51 20.21 -22.75
C SER A 280 6.07 18.86 -22.21
N TYR A 281 6.52 18.54 -20.99
CA TYR A 281 6.12 17.33 -20.29
C TYR A 281 4.87 17.55 -19.44
N TYR A 282 3.94 16.61 -19.52
CA TYR A 282 2.68 16.61 -18.79
C TYR A 282 2.47 15.28 -18.08
N ILE A 283 1.83 15.35 -16.91
CA ILE A 283 1.43 14.20 -16.11
C ILE A 283 -0.08 14.04 -16.24
N LYS A 284 -0.51 12.83 -16.62
CA LYS A 284 -1.89 12.38 -16.56
C LYS A 284 -1.97 11.28 -15.51
N ALA A 285 -2.96 11.33 -14.63
CA ALA A 285 -3.15 10.30 -13.61
C ALA A 285 -4.55 9.70 -13.63
N GLU A 286 -4.64 8.43 -13.26
CA GLU A 286 -5.89 7.69 -13.24
C GLU A 286 -5.93 6.74 -12.03
N TYR A 287 -7.11 6.59 -11.43
CA TYR A 287 -7.38 5.70 -10.31
C TYR A 287 -8.10 4.43 -10.79
N GLY A 288 -7.56 3.26 -10.42
CA GLY A 288 -8.21 1.97 -10.62
C GLY A 288 -8.77 1.41 -9.31
N ASN A 289 -10.06 1.07 -9.32
CA ASN A 289 -10.70 0.40 -8.19
C ASN A 289 -10.50 -1.13 -8.30
N GLY A 290 -9.62 -1.68 -7.46
CA GLY A 290 -9.28 -3.10 -7.46
C GLY A 290 -10.42 -4.04 -7.08
N SER A 291 -11.49 -3.54 -6.45
CA SER A 291 -12.66 -4.36 -6.11
C SER A 291 -13.53 -4.72 -7.32
N ASN A 292 -13.34 -4.05 -8.47
CA ASN A 292 -14.07 -4.33 -9.69
C ASN A 292 -13.12 -4.33 -10.90
N LEU A 293 -12.67 -5.51 -11.30
CA LEU A 293 -11.77 -5.70 -12.46
C LEU A 293 -12.33 -5.16 -13.77
N SER A 294 -13.67 -5.10 -13.92
CA SER A 294 -14.35 -4.57 -15.10
C SER A 294 -14.51 -3.05 -15.07
N SER A 295 -14.21 -2.38 -13.95
CA SER A 295 -14.29 -0.92 -13.86
C SER A 295 -13.20 -0.25 -14.72
N ILE A 296 -13.56 0.83 -15.40
CA ILE A 296 -12.60 1.66 -16.14
C ILE A 296 -11.88 2.56 -15.13
N GLU A 297 -10.58 2.81 -15.33
CA GLU A 297 -9.86 3.75 -14.47
C GLU A 297 -10.45 5.16 -14.58
N THR A 298 -10.64 5.81 -13.43
CA THR A 298 -11.23 7.14 -13.34
C THR A 298 -10.13 8.20 -13.41
N PRO A 299 -10.25 9.23 -14.27
CA PRO A 299 -9.23 10.26 -14.37
C PRO A 299 -9.10 11.06 -13.07
N ILE A 300 -7.87 11.32 -12.66
CA ILE A 300 -7.53 12.21 -11.56
C ILE A 300 -7.21 13.59 -12.14
N THR A 301 -7.91 14.62 -11.66
CA THR A 301 -7.60 16.02 -11.99
C THR A 301 -6.97 16.67 -10.77
N PHE A 302 -5.72 17.09 -10.89
CA PHE A 302 -5.01 17.77 -9.81
C PHE A 302 -5.47 19.23 -9.66
N PHE A 303 -5.31 19.79 -8.47
CA PHE A 303 -5.60 21.20 -8.21
C PHE A 303 -4.82 22.10 -9.20
N ASN A 304 -5.50 23.09 -9.79
CA ASN A 304 -4.96 23.99 -10.81
C ASN A 304 -4.41 23.29 -12.09
N CYS A 305 -4.85 22.07 -12.39
CA CYS A 305 -4.50 21.36 -13.61
C CYS A 305 -5.74 20.93 -14.41
N THR A 306 -5.52 20.62 -15.69
CA THR A 306 -6.51 19.92 -16.52
C THR A 306 -6.19 18.42 -16.54
N LYS A 307 -6.78 17.65 -17.46
CA LYS A 307 -6.47 16.22 -17.68
C LYS A 307 -4.96 15.96 -17.85
N TYR A 308 -4.25 16.89 -18.48
CA TYR A 308 -2.80 16.88 -18.61
C TYR A 308 -2.23 18.01 -17.77
N CYS A 309 -1.57 17.65 -16.67
CA CYS A 309 -0.99 18.60 -15.73
C CYS A 309 0.45 18.90 -16.13
N LEU A 310 0.80 20.17 -16.36
CA LEU A 310 2.18 20.54 -16.69
C LEU A 310 3.13 20.02 -15.60
N LEU A 311 4.27 19.43 -15.96
CA LEU A 311 5.18 18.80 -15.01
C LEU A 311 5.57 19.74 -13.86
N SER A 312 5.84 21.02 -14.14
CA SER A 312 6.15 22.01 -13.09
C SER A 312 5.01 22.25 -12.10
N ASN A 313 3.75 22.13 -12.56
CA ASN A 313 2.58 22.24 -11.69
C ASN A 313 2.39 20.96 -10.88
N PHE A 314 2.63 19.80 -11.48
CA PHE A 314 2.62 18.53 -10.76
C PHE A 314 3.68 18.51 -9.66
N GLU A 315 4.89 19.00 -9.94
CA GLU A 315 6.00 19.09 -8.98
C GLU A 315 5.69 20.00 -7.77
N SER A 316 4.79 20.97 -7.91
CA SER A 316 4.43 21.89 -6.83
C SER A 316 3.26 21.41 -5.97
N LEU A 317 2.69 20.22 -6.26
CA LEU A 317 1.56 19.68 -5.51
C LEU A 317 1.95 19.21 -4.09
N GLY A 318 3.23 18.95 -3.82
CA GLY A 318 3.66 18.51 -2.51
C GLY A 318 5.06 18.98 -2.12
N PRO A 319 5.42 18.81 -0.84
CA PRO A 319 6.72 19.23 -0.35
C PRO A 319 7.83 18.29 -0.84
N ILE A 320 9.04 18.85 -0.98
CA ILE A 320 10.25 18.07 -1.20
C ILE A 320 10.62 17.43 0.14
N VAL A 321 10.66 16.09 0.17
CA VAL A 321 11.10 15.32 1.34
C VAL A 321 12.08 14.26 0.86
N THR A 322 13.34 14.35 1.31
CA THR A 322 14.37 13.39 0.94
C THR A 322 14.29 12.12 1.79
N THR A 323 14.90 11.02 1.32
CA THR A 323 15.02 9.78 2.11
C THR A 323 15.72 10.01 3.45
N GLU A 324 16.76 10.85 3.46
CA GLU A 324 17.51 11.15 4.68
C GLU A 324 16.68 11.99 5.65
N GLU A 325 16.01 13.04 5.15
CA GLU A 325 15.10 13.83 5.98
C GLU A 325 13.99 12.96 6.57
N TRP A 326 13.36 12.10 5.76
CA TRP A 326 12.34 11.19 6.23
C TRP A 326 12.86 10.25 7.32
N ASN A 327 14.04 9.65 7.13
CA ASN A 327 14.66 8.77 8.12
C ASN A 327 14.90 9.50 9.45
N ILE A 328 15.37 10.75 9.43
CA ILE A 328 15.54 11.57 10.64
C ILE A 328 14.19 11.79 11.32
N LYS A 329 13.14 12.15 10.57
CA LYS A 329 11.80 12.38 11.14
C LYS A 329 11.19 11.10 11.70
N CYS A 330 11.38 9.96 11.03
CA CYS A 330 10.81 8.66 11.39
C CYS A 330 11.54 8.01 12.59
N LYS A 331 12.87 7.90 12.50
CA LYS A 331 13.71 7.13 13.44
C LYS A 331 14.42 7.99 14.48
N GLY A 332 14.52 9.30 14.27
CA GLY A 332 15.27 10.23 15.11
C GLY A 332 16.71 10.44 14.61
N PRO A 333 17.37 11.52 15.06
CA PRO A 333 18.68 11.94 14.55
C PRO A 333 19.83 10.98 14.90
N THR A 334 19.73 10.23 16.01
CA THR A 334 20.82 9.38 16.51
C THR A 334 20.90 8.00 15.88
N LYS A 335 19.92 7.60 15.06
CA LYS A 335 19.84 6.25 14.46
C LYS A 335 20.47 6.13 13.08
N LEU A 336 20.96 7.23 12.49
CA LEU A 336 21.59 7.18 11.17
C LEU A 336 23.03 6.64 11.21
N ASP A 337 23.71 6.73 12.35
CA ASP A 337 25.11 6.30 12.48
C ASP A 337 25.29 4.77 12.44
N GLU A 338 24.24 3.98 12.69
CA GLU A 338 24.36 2.51 12.83
C GLU A 338 24.10 1.71 11.52
N ASN A 339 23.55 2.33 10.47
CA ASN A 339 23.06 1.58 9.28
C ASN A 339 24.07 1.45 8.11
N TYR A 340 25.33 1.84 8.28
CA TYR A 340 26.38 1.71 7.24
C TYR A 340 27.20 0.40 7.31
N ILE A 341 26.65 -0.68 7.87
CA ILE A 341 27.29 -2.01 7.78
C ILE A 341 26.80 -2.71 6.51
N GLY A 342 27.64 -2.68 5.48
CA GLY A 342 27.36 -3.26 4.18
C GLY A 342 27.09 -4.76 4.25
N TYR A 343 25.92 -5.16 3.74
CA TYR A 343 25.61 -6.57 3.48
C TYR A 343 26.19 -6.97 2.13
N PHE A 344 27.32 -7.68 2.16
CA PHE A 344 27.71 -8.54 1.05
C PHE A 344 26.78 -9.76 1.05
N THR A 345 25.91 -9.86 0.05
CA THR A 345 25.13 -11.07 -0.20
C THR A 345 26.03 -12.14 -0.82
N ILE A 346 26.39 -13.15 -0.02
CA ILE A 346 26.68 -14.47 -0.56
C ILE A 346 25.32 -15.14 -0.74
N SER A 347 24.90 -15.36 -1.97
CA SER A 347 23.74 -16.18 -2.29
C SER A 347 24.06 -17.64 -1.99
N GLY A 348 23.85 -18.06 -0.75
CA GLY A 348 23.75 -19.45 -0.33
C GLY A 348 22.35 -19.69 0.22
N PHE A 349 21.61 -20.63 -0.37
CA PHE A 349 20.36 -21.10 0.22
C PHE A 349 20.68 -21.95 1.45
N LEU A 350 20.42 -21.42 2.64
CA LEU A 350 20.37 -22.20 3.88
C LEU A 350 18.92 -22.63 4.13
N PHE A 351 18.59 -23.86 3.73
CA PHE A 351 17.30 -24.47 4.02
C PHE A 351 17.30 -24.99 5.46
N ILE A 352 16.54 -24.35 6.35
CA ILE A 352 16.21 -24.89 7.67
C ILE A 352 14.74 -25.32 7.62
N GLY A 353 14.51 -26.54 7.14
CA GLY A 353 13.22 -27.22 7.26
C GLY A 353 13.15 -27.95 8.60
N ARG A 354 12.20 -27.59 9.45
CA ARG A 354 11.83 -28.41 10.61
C ARG A 354 10.98 -29.57 10.07
N ILE A 355 11.59 -30.74 9.91
CA ILE A 355 10.85 -31.97 9.67
C ILE A 355 10.17 -32.31 11.00
N VAL A 356 8.84 -32.28 11.02
CA VAL A 356 8.01 -32.74 12.14
C VAL A 356 7.73 -34.22 11.92
#